data_AF-A0A1W2CGL7-F1
#
_entry.id   AF-A0A1W2CGL7-F1
#
_cell.length_a   1.000
_cell.length_b   1.000
_cell.length_c   1.000
_cell.angle_alpha   90.00
_cell.angle_beta   90.00
_cell.angle_gamma   90.00
#
_symmetry.space_group_name_H-M   'P 1'
#
loop_
_entity.id
_entity.type
_entity.pdbx_description
1 polymer ?
#
loop_
_entity_poly.entity_id
_entity_poly.type
_entity_poly.pdbx_seq_one_letter_code
_entity_poly.pdbx_strand_id
1 'polypeptide(L)' 'METITPTGMAEAARISLPYASQIIGGKRKPPRSLAIHILRTTGWRHAVLDGLTDEQIELLEQIEPYQPKQAA' A
#
# COMPACT_ATOMS: atom_id res chain seq x y z
N MET A 1 6.92 -13.63 -10.99
CA MET A 1 6.37 -12.55 -10.14
C MET A 1 4.88 -12.82 -10.03
N GLU A 2 4.40 -13.20 -8.85
CA GLU A 2 2.96 -13.34 -8.63
C GLU A 2 2.32 -11.96 -8.76
N THR A 3 1.45 -11.81 -9.75
CA THR A 3 0.69 -10.58 -9.96
C THR A 3 -0.28 -10.42 -8.81
N ILE A 4 -0.13 -9.37 -8.00
CA ILE A 4 -1.07 -9.09 -6.92
C ILE A 4 -2.48 -8.92 -7.48
N THR A 5 -3.47 -9.56 -6.86
CA THR A 5 -4.87 -9.42 -7.23
C THR A 5 -5.55 -8.33 -6.38
N PRO A 6 -6.60 -7.67 -6.89
CA PRO A 6 -7.39 -6.73 -6.08
C PRO A 6 -7.92 -7.32 -4.79
N THR A 7 -8.35 -8.59 -4.81
CA THR A 7 -8.83 -9.31 -3.63
C THR A 7 -7.72 -9.55 -2.62
N GLY A 8 -6.56 -10.07 -3.07
CA GLY A 8 -5.43 -10.31 -2.17
C GLY A 8 -4.90 -9.03 -1.52
N MET A 9 -4.82 -7.93 -2.28
CA MET A 9 -4.46 -6.63 -1.73
C MET A 9 -5.49 -6.12 -0.71
N ALA A 10 -6.78 -6.24 -1.02
CA ALA A 10 -7.86 -5.78 -0.15
C ALA A 10 -7.85 -6.50 1.21
N GLU A 11 -7.69 -7.83 1.19
CA GLU A 11 -7.64 -8.65 2.40
C GLU A 11 -6.40 -8.35 3.24
N ALA A 12 -5.22 -8.34 2.62
CA ALA A 12 -3.96 -8.16 3.33
C ALA A 12 -3.78 -6.74 3.90
N ALA A 13 -4.10 -5.70 3.11
CA ALA A 13 -3.98 -4.31 3.54
C ALA A 13 -5.23 -3.78 4.26
N ARG A 14 -6.26 -4.62 4.45
CA ARG A 14 -7.55 -4.29 5.07
C ARG A 14 -8.18 -3.03 4.47
N ILE A 15 -8.22 -2.96 3.15
CA ILE A 15 -8.87 -1.89 2.39
C ILE A 15 -10.03 -2.44 1.56
N SER A 16 -10.95 -1.58 1.12
CA SER A 16 -12.05 -2.03 0.26
C SER A 16 -11.55 -2.57 -1.09
N LEU A 17 -12.19 -3.61 -1.61
CA LEU A 17 -11.90 -4.20 -2.91
C LEU A 17 -11.94 -3.18 -4.08
N PRO A 18 -12.93 -2.27 -4.17
CA PRO A 18 -12.94 -1.25 -5.22
C PRO A 18 -11.71 -0.34 -5.16
N TYR A 19 -11.26 0.00 -3.94
CA TYR A 19 -10.09 0.86 -3.76
C TYR A 19 -8.80 0.13 -4.13
N ALA A 20 -8.64 -1.14 -3.74
CA ALA A 20 -7.52 -1.98 -4.18
C ALA A 20 -7.46 -2.09 -5.71
N SER A 21 -8.61 -2.32 -6.36
CA SER A 21 -8.71 -2.35 -7.83
C SER A 21 -8.29 -1.03 -8.48
N GLN A 22 -8.67 0.12 -7.91
CA GLN A 22 -8.25 1.44 -8.39
C GLN A 22 -6.75 1.67 -8.25
N ILE A 23 -6.12 1.18 -7.17
CA ILE A 23 -4.68 1.27 -6.94
C ILE A 23 -3.93 0.42 -7.96
N ILE A 24 -4.28 -0.86 -8.10
CA ILE A 24 -3.63 -1.78 -9.05
C ILE A 24 -3.82 -1.31 -10.49
N GLY A 25 -5.02 -0.85 -10.83
CA GLY A 25 -5.32 -0.33 -12.16
C GLY A 25 -4.76 1.07 -12.45
N GLY A 26 -3.97 1.66 -11.54
CA GLY A 26 -3.35 2.98 -11.72
C GLY A 26 -4.32 4.17 -11.71
N LYS A 27 -5.62 3.93 -11.49
CA LYS A 27 -6.64 4.99 -11.44
C LYS A 27 -6.52 5.86 -10.20
N ARG A 28 -5.91 5.35 -9.13
CA ARG A 28 -5.75 6.08 -7.87
C ARG A 28 -4.38 5.84 -7.27
N LYS A 29 -3.72 6.93 -6.89
CA LYS A 29 -2.45 6.90 -6.17
C LYS A 29 -2.72 6.79 -4.65
N PRO A 30 -2.25 5.74 -3.97
CA PRO A 30 -2.36 5.65 -2.53
C PRO A 30 -1.45 6.69 -1.84
N PRO A 31 -1.80 7.15 -0.63
CA PRO A 31 -0.86 7.85 0.24
C PRO A 31 0.39 6.99 0.50
N ARG A 32 1.51 7.63 0.79
CA ARG A 32 2.78 6.94 1.01
C ARG A 32 2.69 5.91 2.15
N SER A 33 2.10 6.30 3.27
CA SER A 33 1.90 5.40 4.43
C SER A 33 1.12 4.13 4.06
N LEU A 34 0.06 4.26 3.26
CA LEU A 34 -0.68 3.10 2.75
C LEU A 34 0.16 2.26 1.78
N ALA A 35 0.94 2.88 0.90
CA ALA A 35 1.80 2.15 -0.01
C ALA A 35 2.88 1.33 0.72
N ILE A 36 3.46 1.89 1.78
CA ILE A 36 4.39 1.19 2.67
C ILE A 36 3.67 0.02 3.36
N HIS A 37 2.47 0.25 3.89
CA HIS A 37 1.67 -0.81 4.52
C HIS A 37 1.34 -1.96 3.55
N ILE A 38 0.98 -1.65 2.31
CA ILE A 38 0.74 -2.66 1.26
C ILE A 38 2.04 -3.42 0.97
N LEU A 39 3.18 -2.73 0.82
CA LEU A 39 4.47 -3.38 0.62
C LEU A 39 4.80 -4.37 1.74
N ARG A 40 4.57 -3.99 3.00
CA ARG A 40 4.84 -4.87 4.16
C ARG A 40 3.90 -6.06 4.24
N THR A 41 2.63 -5.89 3.88
CA THR A 41 1.63 -6.96 4.01
C THR A 41 1.57 -7.90 2.80
N THR A 42 1.95 -7.43 1.60
CA THR A 42 1.80 -8.20 0.36
C THR A 42 3.09 -8.39 -0.43
N GLY A 43 4.19 -7.73 -0.04
CA GLY A 43 5.43 -7.69 -0.81
C GLY A 43 5.34 -6.89 -2.12
N TRP A 44 4.20 -6.24 -2.40
CA TRP A 44 4.01 -5.49 -3.63
C TRP A 44 4.45 -4.03 -3.47
N ARG A 45 5.39 -3.60 -4.32
CA ARG A 45 5.91 -2.23 -4.34
C ARG A 45 5.10 -1.38 -5.32
N HIS A 46 4.43 -0.35 -4.80
CA HIS A 46 3.81 0.68 -5.63
C HIS A 46 4.87 1.66 -6.14
N ALA A 47 4.68 2.19 -7.35
CA ALA A 47 5.53 3.22 -7.97
C ALA A 47 5.73 4.53 -7.15
N VAL A 48 5.00 4.72 -6.05
CA VAL A 48 5.20 5.88 -5.16
C VAL A 48 6.40 5.68 -4.23
N LEU A 49 6.89 4.44 -4.13
CA LEU A 49 8.08 4.05 -3.37
C LEU A 49 9.29 3.82 -4.28
N ASP A 50 9.17 4.10 -5.59
CA ASP A 50 10.28 3.98 -6.52
C ASP A 50 11.35 5.02 -6.19
N GLY A 51 12.61 4.57 -6.18
CA GLY A 51 13.75 5.40 -5.77
C GLY A 51 13.94 5.53 -4.25
N LEU A 52 13.06 4.95 -3.43
CA LEU A 52 13.28 4.87 -1.99
C LEU A 52 14.07 3.60 -1.62
N THR A 53 15.10 3.79 -0.80
CA THR A 53 15.81 2.69 -0.14
C THR A 53 14.95 2.07 0.96
N ASP A 54 15.28 0.86 1.38
CA ASP A 54 14.54 0.20 2.45
C ASP A 54 14.70 0.95 3.78
N GLU A 55 15.87 1.55 4.05
CA GLU A 55 16.12 2.43 5.20
C GLU A 55 15.21 3.67 5.18
N GLN A 56 15.02 4.28 4.01
CA GLN A 56 14.12 5.43 3.85
C GLN A 56 12.65 5.02 4.05
N ILE A 57 12.27 3.83 3.57
CA ILE A 57 10.93 3.28 3.77
C ILE A 57 10.69 3.03 5.27
N GLU A 58 11.65 2.45 5.97
CA GLU A 58 11.59 2.23 7.43
C GLU A 58 11.44 3.54 8.20
N LEU A 59 12.23 4.56 7.85
CA LEU A 59 12.13 5.87 8.47
C LEU A 59 10.74 6.51 8.25
N LEU A 60 10.23 6.44 7.02
CA LEU A 60 8.91 6.99 6.69
C LEU A 60 7.78 6.22 7.39
N GLU A 61 7.93 4.92 7.58
CA GLU A 61 7.00 4.09 8.35
C GLU A 61 6.94 4.51 9.82
N GLN A 62 8.07 4.94 10.41
CA GLN A 62 8.15 5.44 11.78
C GLN A 62 7.54 6.83 11.95
N ILE A 63 7.74 7.73 10.98
CA ILE A 63 7.29 9.13 11.05
C ILE A 63 5.81 9.26 10.64
N GLU A 64 5.38 8.52 9.62
CA GLU A 64 4.03 8.57 9.04
C GLU A 64 3.38 7.17 9.03
N PRO A 65 3.12 6.56 10.21
CA PRO A 65 2.54 5.23 10.26
C PRO A 65 1.16 5.21 9.59
N TYR A 66 0.86 4.11 8.89
CA TYR A 66 -0.49 3.93 8.34
C TYR A 66 -1.51 3.81 9.47
N GLN A 67 -2.46 4.74 9.48
CA GLN A 67 -3.61 4.70 10.36
C GLN A 67 -4.86 4.35 9.53
N PRO A 68 -5.44 3.15 9.68
CA PRO A 68 -6.71 2.86 9.04
C PRO A 68 -7.76 3.85 9.55
N LYS A 69 -8.53 4.43 8.63
CA LYS A 69 -9.65 5.28 9.03
C LYS A 69 -10.62 4.43 9.83
N GLN A 70 -10.87 4.79 11.09
CA GLN A 70 -11.97 4.20 11.84
C GLN A 70 -13.26 4.48 11.05
N ALA A 71 -14.02 3.42 10.78
CA ALA A 71 -15.37 3.59 10.27
C ALA A 71 -16.16 4.32 11.37
N ALA A 72 -16.64 5.53 11.05
CA ALA A 72 -17.56 6.28 11.90
C ALA A 72 -18.97 5.68 11.79
#